data_AF-A0A9P8K1X9-F1
#
_entry.id   AF-A0A9P8K1X9-F1
#
_cell.length_a   1.000
_cell.length_b   1.000
_cell.length_c   1.000
_cell.angle_alpha   90.00
_cell.angle_beta   90.00
_cell.angle_gamma   90.00
#
_symmetry.space_group_name_H-M   'P 1'
#
loop_
_entity.id
_entity.type
_entity.pdbx_description
1 polymer ?
#
loop_
_entity_poly.entity_id
_entity_poly.type
_entity_poly.pdbx_seq_one_letter_code
_entity_poly.pdbx_strand_id
1 'polypeptide(L)'
;MSLLAASTRAPRRILATEPCVSCSQKRMASDGWRKAPSSRQKDKGKRDVVYTPQQRAKLDSLRAKIEDTKLERDRINKRVGELNAAQRASYCSTTMAAGEAMTHNQALFLGWWNTTMQENPRDPPLKSFREAFDMYEQTLNNFSLDDAYDLSFILRNKGGVGCAKTGRQIVNLCAELGHAEAIIQVVASALRQDATKPGIMRSRPVMMALDRLRAVAKTGNLRAMVMEANVARHANQTTRAITLYEQALDLIREDDGTQPRDKYSRIRDELSSPWIELGFLHHTLGQNVAAMKAYVAGQEQDDPMAYFNLARLDFFMSENQYTHDWLYNMTKAAASGHHRAAHELGEYYASTPAKPSEPQKSFFDKLSGFGAFLWKSNLNLNPKANIHHHDAFANEPELRIKLAEQWLKVAKNNYYLYAHIALAELYLQKFIYPEGTLSKPLDPYGHSPQPNAIENPLFDPHKAQVMLTEVLTACLQISEAKSVSTTNAEYLHLARPWSYHVEVLEEVESSAKLKDLKEQAEMIADAAGIDIYSTTELAQGVPHLGTLRLHKGTRGEGLCEMPLSTEKQDEEKAAKRIE
;
A
#
# COMPACT_ATOMS: atom_id res chain seq x y z
N MET A 1 -7.50 29.12 7.94
CA MET A 1 -8.19 28.96 9.23
C MET A 1 -7.63 27.72 9.91
N SER A 2 -7.34 27.82 11.21
CA SER A 2 -6.69 26.81 12.03
C SER A 2 -7.72 25.81 12.58
N LEU A 3 -7.53 24.51 12.37
CA LEU A 3 -8.23 23.43 13.06
C LEU A 3 -7.22 22.33 13.39
N LEU A 4 -6.84 22.26 14.68
CA LEU A 4 -5.99 21.24 15.27
C LEU A 4 -6.82 20.27 16.12
N ALA A 5 -6.35 19.02 16.09
CA ALA A 5 -6.54 17.91 17.04
C ALA A 5 -7.86 17.12 17.02
N ALA A 6 -7.80 15.89 16.49
CA ALA A 6 -8.15 14.67 17.24
C ALA A 6 -7.78 13.38 16.48
N SER A 7 -7.38 12.37 17.28
CA SER A 7 -7.55 10.93 17.05
C SER A 7 -6.40 10.13 16.44
N THR A 8 -5.94 9.22 17.29
CA THR A 8 -4.87 8.22 17.19
C THR A 8 -5.27 7.01 16.35
N ARG A 9 -4.47 6.69 15.31
CA ARG A 9 -4.17 5.32 14.84
C ARG A 9 -3.03 5.41 13.82
N ALA A 10 -1.88 4.84 14.15
CA ALA A 10 -0.73 4.78 13.26
C ALA A 10 -1.00 3.76 12.12
N PRO A 11 -0.83 4.12 10.84
CA PRO A 11 -0.94 3.18 9.72
C PRO A 11 0.23 2.18 9.69
N ARG A 12 -0.01 1.03 9.06
CA ARG A 12 0.84 -0.18 9.13
C ARG A 12 1.97 -0.23 8.09
N ARG A 13 2.07 0.74 7.20
CA ARG A 13 3.34 1.24 6.63
C ARG A 13 3.69 2.54 7.35
N ILE A 14 4.96 2.71 7.73
CA ILE A 14 5.46 4.02 8.17
C ILE A 14 5.61 4.90 6.93
N LEU A 15 4.48 5.27 6.33
CA LEU A 15 4.43 6.34 5.36
C LEU A 15 4.63 7.63 6.17
N ALA A 16 5.61 8.42 5.75
CA ALA A 16 5.86 9.77 6.22
C ALA A 16 4.56 10.58 6.23
N THR A 17 3.94 10.70 7.40
CA THR A 17 2.87 11.67 7.64
C THR A 17 3.49 13.02 7.98
N GLU A 18 2.89 14.08 7.44
CA GLU A 18 3.33 15.47 7.55
C GLU A 18 3.59 15.92 9.00
N PRO A 19 4.60 16.78 9.25
CA PRO A 19 4.89 17.26 10.59
C PRO A 19 3.83 18.27 11.08
N CYS A 20 3.01 17.86 12.04
CA CYS A 20 2.31 18.79 12.92
C CYS A 20 3.29 19.37 13.96
N VAL A 21 3.57 20.66 13.85
CA VAL A 21 4.36 21.43 14.83
C VAL A 21 3.49 21.73 16.06
N SER A 22 3.60 20.92 17.11
CA SER A 22 3.52 21.36 18.52
C SER A 22 3.65 20.17 19.48
N CYS A 23 4.77 20.09 20.20
CA CYS A 23 4.99 19.15 21.29
C CYS A 23 5.24 19.94 22.58
N SER A 24 4.38 19.76 23.59
CA SER A 24 4.75 20.03 24.98
C SER A 24 5.06 18.70 25.66
N GLN A 25 6.34 18.50 25.97
CA GLN A 25 6.88 17.32 26.63
C GLN A 25 6.40 17.24 28.08
N LYS A 26 5.63 16.21 28.43
CA LYS A 26 5.55 15.72 29.81
C LYS A 26 6.45 14.49 29.95
N ARG A 27 7.56 14.70 30.65
CA ARG A 27 8.46 13.65 31.14
C ARG A 27 7.68 12.78 32.14
N MET A 28 7.52 11.48 31.87
CA MET A 28 7.23 10.51 32.91
C MET A 28 8.54 9.84 33.33
N ALA A 29 8.82 9.96 34.61
CA ALA A 29 9.97 9.39 35.29
C ALA A 29 9.91 7.86 35.28
N SER A 30 11.09 7.25 35.17
CA SER A 30 11.34 5.82 35.22
C SER A 30 11.19 5.29 36.65
N ASP A 31 10.08 4.63 36.95
CA ASP A 31 9.92 3.89 38.20
C ASP A 31 10.42 2.44 38.08
N GLY A 32 11.44 2.15 38.89
CA GLY A 32 11.65 0.93 39.67
C GLY A 32 11.24 -0.41 39.08
N TRP A 33 12.24 -1.13 38.56
CA TRP A 33 12.17 -2.55 38.21
C TRP A 33 11.88 -3.42 39.44
N ARG A 34 10.68 -4.00 39.53
CA ARG A 34 10.40 -5.15 40.41
C ARG A 34 10.18 -6.40 39.56
N LYS A 35 11.04 -7.41 39.77
CA LYS A 35 10.87 -8.75 39.21
C LYS A 35 9.54 -9.33 39.71
N ALA A 36 8.66 -9.72 38.79
CA ALA A 36 7.48 -10.49 39.12
C ALA A 36 7.89 -11.84 39.73
N PRO A 37 7.26 -12.29 40.84
CA PRO A 37 7.55 -13.59 41.41
C PRO A 37 7.08 -14.69 40.45
N SER A 38 7.97 -15.63 40.16
CA SER A 38 7.69 -16.81 39.36
C SER A 38 6.51 -17.59 39.96
N SER A 39 5.42 -17.72 39.21
CA SER A 39 4.33 -18.62 39.56
C SER A 39 4.84 -20.06 39.54
N ARG A 40 5.04 -20.66 40.72
CA ARG A 40 5.22 -22.10 40.89
C ARG A 40 3.99 -22.82 40.32
N GLN A 41 4.12 -23.39 39.13
CA GLN A 41 3.20 -24.42 38.64
C GLN A 41 3.29 -25.61 39.59
N LYS A 42 2.27 -25.78 40.43
CA LYS A 42 2.05 -27.03 41.15
C LYS A 42 1.66 -28.09 40.13
N ASP A 43 2.45 -29.15 40.04
CA ASP A 43 2.09 -30.40 39.38
C ASP A 43 0.77 -30.90 39.97
N LYS A 44 -0.34 -30.64 39.26
CA LYS A 44 -1.59 -31.32 39.52
C LYS A 44 -1.43 -32.74 38.99
N GLY A 45 -1.26 -33.69 39.92
CA GLY A 45 -1.19 -35.11 39.63
C GLY A 45 -2.24 -35.51 38.60
N LYS A 46 -1.77 -36.20 37.55
CA LYS A 46 -2.58 -36.77 36.47
C LYS A 46 -3.70 -37.61 37.09
N ARG A 47 -4.92 -37.10 37.09
CA ARG A 47 -6.11 -37.94 37.30
C ARG A 47 -6.30 -38.72 36.00
N ASP A 48 -6.38 -40.04 36.10
CA ASP A 48 -6.68 -40.89 34.96
C ASP A 48 -8.02 -40.48 34.36
N VAL A 49 -7.98 -40.00 33.12
CA VAL A 49 -9.18 -39.64 32.37
C VAL A 49 -9.89 -40.94 32.00
N VAL A 50 -10.99 -41.24 32.68
CA VAL A 50 -11.83 -42.39 32.37
C VAL A 50 -12.67 -42.05 31.14
N TYR A 51 -12.28 -42.57 29.98
CA TYR A 51 -13.02 -42.43 28.72
C TYR A 51 -14.22 -43.37 28.69
N THR A 52 -15.37 -42.88 28.19
CA THR A 52 -16.53 -43.74 27.93
C THR A 52 -16.24 -44.74 26.79
N PRO A 53 -16.95 -45.86 26.69
CA PRO A 53 -16.77 -46.83 25.59
C PRO A 53 -16.88 -46.20 24.19
N GLN A 54 -17.80 -45.23 24.02
CA GLN A 54 -17.95 -44.49 22.76
C GLN A 54 -16.74 -43.59 22.47
N GLN A 55 -16.19 -42.93 23.50
CA GLN A 55 -14.97 -42.13 23.35
C GLN A 55 -13.76 -43.01 23.02
N ARG A 56 -13.63 -44.19 23.63
CA ARG A 56 -12.58 -45.17 23.28
C ARG A 56 -12.70 -45.64 21.84
N ALA A 57 -13.88 -46.07 21.41
CA ALA A 57 -14.10 -46.50 20.01
C ALA A 57 -13.76 -45.38 19.00
N LYS A 58 -14.12 -44.13 19.31
CA LYS A 58 -13.74 -42.98 18.48
C LYS A 58 -12.22 -42.76 18.46
N LEU A 59 -11.56 -42.87 19.62
CA LEU A 59 -10.12 -42.71 19.75
C LEU A 59 -9.35 -43.82 19.03
N ASP A 60 -9.84 -45.06 19.09
CA ASP A 60 -9.27 -46.22 18.39
C ASP A 60 -9.49 -46.11 16.87
N SER A 61 -10.66 -45.61 16.42
CA SER A 61 -10.88 -45.32 14.99
C SER A 61 -9.95 -44.22 14.46
N LEU A 62 -9.65 -43.21 15.28
CA LEU A 62 -8.70 -42.15 14.94
C LEU A 62 -7.27 -42.69 14.90
N ARG A 63 -6.89 -43.56 15.85
CA ARG A 63 -5.60 -44.25 15.86
C ARG A 63 -5.41 -45.12 14.62
N ALA A 64 -6.41 -45.91 14.24
CA ALA A 64 -6.35 -46.74 13.04
C ALA A 64 -6.16 -45.89 11.77
N LYS A 65 -6.88 -44.76 11.66
CA LYS A 65 -6.67 -43.81 10.56
C LYS A 65 -5.27 -43.20 10.54
N ILE A 66 -4.71 -42.90 11.72
CA ILE A 66 -3.34 -42.38 11.87
C ILE A 66 -2.33 -43.44 11.41
N GLU A 67 -2.48 -44.69 11.85
CA GLU A 67 -1.61 -45.81 11.44
C GLU A 67 -1.69 -46.11 9.93
N ASP A 68 -2.88 -46.08 9.33
CA ASP A 68 -3.04 -46.24 7.88
C ASP A 68 -2.34 -45.11 7.11
N THR A 69 -2.51 -43.84 7.55
CA THR A 69 -1.77 -42.73 6.94
C THR A 69 -0.26 -42.90 7.11
N LYS A 70 0.20 -43.40 8.26
CA LYS A 70 1.62 -43.65 8.53
C LYS A 70 2.20 -44.71 7.59
N LEU A 71 1.51 -45.83 7.42
CA LEU A 71 1.94 -46.91 6.53
C LEU A 71 2.05 -46.44 5.07
N GLU A 72 1.11 -45.61 4.61
CA GLU A 72 1.15 -45.03 3.28
C GLU A 72 2.29 -44.00 3.12
N ARG A 73 2.57 -43.19 4.15
CA ARG A 73 3.72 -42.28 4.16
C ARG A 73 5.06 -43.02 4.10
N ASP A 74 5.21 -44.10 4.86
CA ASP A 74 6.42 -44.92 4.84
C ASP A 74 6.63 -45.62 3.49
N ARG A 75 5.55 -46.01 2.81
CA ARG A 75 5.61 -46.52 1.43
C ARG A 75 6.03 -45.44 0.44
N ILE A 76 5.53 -44.21 0.59
CA ILE A 76 5.91 -43.06 -0.23
C ILE A 76 7.39 -42.73 -0.04
N ASN A 77 7.87 -42.64 1.20
CA ASN A 77 9.28 -42.37 1.51
C ASN A 77 10.23 -43.46 0.98
N LYS A 78 9.74 -44.69 0.79
CA LYS A 78 10.49 -45.81 0.21
C LYS A 78 10.34 -45.94 -1.32
N ARG A 79 9.36 -45.27 -1.94
CA ARG A 79 9.17 -45.28 -3.40
C ARG A 79 10.05 -44.21 -4.04
N VAL A 80 10.92 -44.63 -4.95
CA VAL A 80 11.89 -43.82 -5.70
C VAL A 80 11.22 -42.91 -6.77
N GLY A 81 9.92 -42.61 -6.65
CA GLY A 81 9.16 -41.84 -7.63
C GLY A 81 8.78 -40.46 -7.12
N GLU A 82 8.92 -39.44 -7.97
CA GLU A 82 8.45 -38.08 -7.66
C GLU A 82 6.94 -38.08 -7.37
N LEU A 83 6.56 -37.48 -6.25
CA LEU A 83 5.16 -37.26 -5.90
C LEU A 83 4.53 -36.27 -6.88
N ASN A 84 3.39 -36.60 -7.48
CA ASN A 84 2.60 -35.64 -8.24
C ASN A 84 1.91 -34.61 -7.31
N ALA A 85 1.34 -33.54 -7.87
CA ALA A 85 0.74 -32.45 -7.09
C ALA A 85 -0.38 -32.91 -6.13
N ALA A 86 -1.24 -33.84 -6.57
CA ALA A 86 -2.32 -34.38 -5.75
C ALA A 86 -1.78 -35.22 -4.58
N GLN A 87 -0.74 -36.02 -4.83
CA GLN A 87 -0.07 -36.78 -3.79
C GLN A 87 0.63 -35.86 -2.79
N ARG A 88 1.31 -34.79 -3.25
CA ARG A 88 1.91 -33.78 -2.37
C ARG A 88 0.87 -33.09 -1.49
N ALA A 89 -0.25 -32.67 -2.09
CA ALA A 89 -1.36 -32.05 -1.36
C ALA A 89 -1.93 -32.97 -0.28
N SER A 90 -2.21 -34.22 -0.63
CA SER A 90 -2.72 -35.24 0.30
C SER A 90 -1.70 -35.56 1.41
N TYR A 91 -0.44 -35.80 1.05
CA TYR A 91 0.64 -36.17 1.97
C TYR A 91 0.86 -35.11 3.06
N CYS A 92 0.88 -33.84 2.65
CA CYS A 92 1.06 -32.69 3.53
C CYS A 92 -0.24 -32.17 4.17
N SER A 93 -1.39 -32.77 3.84
CA SER A 93 -2.72 -32.30 4.29
C SER A 93 -2.97 -30.82 3.97
N THR A 94 -2.69 -30.43 2.73
CA THR A 94 -2.81 -29.05 2.22
C THR A 94 -3.70 -28.98 0.98
N THR A 95 -3.88 -27.79 0.41
CA THR A 95 -4.68 -27.59 -0.80
C THR A 95 -3.95 -28.09 -2.06
N MET A 96 -4.70 -28.36 -3.12
CA MET A 96 -4.13 -28.70 -4.44
C MET A 96 -3.17 -27.63 -4.95
N ALA A 97 -3.55 -26.35 -4.87
CA ALA A 97 -2.71 -25.23 -5.32
C ALA A 97 -1.37 -25.14 -4.56
N ALA A 98 -1.36 -25.49 -3.28
CA ALA A 98 -0.12 -25.56 -2.51
C ALA A 98 0.72 -26.78 -2.92
N GLY A 99 0.09 -27.95 -3.11
CA GLY A 99 0.76 -29.15 -3.62
C GLY A 99 1.39 -28.96 -5.01
N GLU A 100 0.75 -28.21 -5.90
CA GLU A 100 1.31 -27.84 -7.22
C GLU A 100 2.56 -26.97 -7.10
N ALA A 101 2.58 -26.05 -6.14
CA ALA A 101 3.68 -25.11 -5.94
C ALA A 101 4.87 -25.69 -5.15
N MET A 102 4.67 -26.75 -4.36
CA MET A 102 5.74 -27.40 -3.60
C MET A 102 6.60 -28.31 -4.47
N THR A 103 7.90 -28.32 -4.18
CA THR A 103 8.80 -29.36 -4.70
C THR A 103 8.55 -30.70 -4.01
N HIS A 104 9.06 -31.79 -4.61
CA HIS A 104 8.99 -33.12 -4.00
C HIS A 104 9.66 -33.12 -2.61
N ASN A 105 10.86 -32.56 -2.47
CA ASN A 105 11.61 -32.52 -1.22
C ASN A 105 10.90 -31.70 -0.13
N GLN A 106 10.30 -30.56 -0.50
CA GLN A 106 9.48 -29.76 0.43
C GLN A 106 8.28 -30.54 0.95
N ALA A 107 7.61 -31.31 0.09
CA ALA A 107 6.47 -32.13 0.50
C ALA A 107 6.91 -33.26 1.44
N LEU A 108 7.99 -33.97 1.10
CA LEU A 108 8.58 -35.03 1.95
C LEU A 108 8.97 -34.48 3.33
N PHE A 109 9.71 -33.37 3.37
CA PHE A 109 10.09 -32.67 4.60
C PHE A 109 8.87 -32.32 5.46
N LEU A 110 7.86 -31.67 4.88
CA LEU A 110 6.67 -31.23 5.61
C LEU A 110 5.87 -32.40 6.18
N GLY A 111 5.65 -33.46 5.38
CA GLY A 111 4.89 -34.61 5.86
C GLY A 111 5.64 -35.40 6.92
N TRP A 112 6.97 -35.49 6.83
CA TRP A 112 7.78 -36.10 7.89
C TRP A 112 7.72 -35.27 9.16
N TRP A 113 7.99 -33.96 9.09
CA TRP A 113 7.97 -33.07 10.26
C TRP A 113 6.60 -33.07 10.95
N ASN A 114 5.51 -33.07 10.17
CA ASN A 114 4.15 -33.21 10.71
C ASN A 114 3.94 -34.54 11.43
N THR A 115 4.49 -35.63 10.91
CA THR A 115 4.41 -36.97 11.55
C THR A 115 5.18 -36.97 12.87
N THR A 116 6.41 -36.48 12.87
CA THR A 116 7.25 -36.38 14.09
C THR A 116 6.59 -35.51 15.17
N MET A 117 5.96 -34.40 14.77
CA MET A 117 5.18 -33.53 15.66
C MET A 117 3.95 -34.23 16.26
N GLN A 118 3.30 -35.12 15.50
CA GLN A 118 2.14 -35.89 15.95
C GLN A 118 2.54 -37.04 16.88
N GLU A 119 3.66 -37.70 16.60
CA GLU A 119 4.19 -38.79 17.41
C GLU A 119 4.74 -38.28 18.75
N ASN A 120 5.35 -37.10 18.75
CA ASN A 120 5.98 -36.50 19.93
C ASN A 120 5.37 -35.13 20.29
N PRO A 121 4.09 -35.05 20.69
CA PRO A 121 3.40 -33.78 20.91
C PRO A 121 3.92 -32.98 22.12
N ARG A 122 4.77 -33.60 22.96
CA ARG A 122 5.42 -32.94 24.10
C ARG A 122 6.74 -32.28 23.73
N ASP A 123 7.32 -32.67 22.60
CA ASP A 123 8.61 -32.13 22.19
C ASP A 123 8.44 -30.70 21.66
N PRO A 124 9.39 -29.80 21.95
CA PRO A 124 9.34 -28.46 21.42
C PRO A 124 9.46 -28.53 19.89
N PRO A 125 8.67 -27.73 19.14
CA PRO A 125 8.68 -27.79 17.68
C PRO A 125 10.05 -27.57 17.03
N LEU A 126 10.94 -26.82 17.69
CA LEU A 126 12.31 -26.61 17.22
C LEU A 126 13.12 -27.92 17.18
N LYS A 127 12.92 -28.80 18.16
CA LYS A 127 13.64 -30.07 18.23
C LYS A 127 13.24 -30.97 17.07
N SER A 128 11.93 -31.19 16.87
CA SER A 128 11.43 -32.01 15.77
C SER A 128 11.72 -31.41 14.39
N PHE A 129 11.71 -30.07 14.28
CA PHE A 129 12.08 -29.39 13.04
C PHE A 129 13.57 -29.56 12.72
N ARG A 130 14.45 -29.44 13.72
CA ARG A 130 15.90 -29.64 13.54
C ARG A 130 16.21 -31.10 13.18
N GLU A 131 15.59 -32.07 13.86
CA GLU A 131 15.73 -33.49 13.52
C GLU A 131 15.26 -33.77 12.08
N ALA A 132 14.16 -33.15 11.64
CA ALA A 132 13.71 -33.22 10.26
C ALA A 132 14.76 -32.64 9.32
N PHE A 133 15.18 -31.42 9.61
CA PHE A 133 16.07 -30.65 8.77
C PHE A 133 17.41 -31.36 8.59
N ASP A 134 18.07 -31.75 9.69
CA ASP A 134 19.38 -32.42 9.68
C ASP A 134 19.31 -33.75 8.90
N MET A 135 18.23 -34.51 9.05
CA MET A 135 18.03 -35.75 8.30
C MET A 135 17.89 -35.47 6.80
N TYR A 136 17.09 -34.48 6.40
CA TYR A 136 16.85 -34.15 5.00
C TYR A 136 18.05 -33.47 4.33
N GLU A 137 18.79 -32.65 5.07
CA GLU A 137 20.06 -32.06 4.63
C GLU A 137 21.09 -33.16 4.31
N GLN A 138 21.20 -34.17 5.18
CA GLN A 138 22.14 -35.30 4.99
C GLN A 138 21.70 -36.30 3.92
N THR A 139 20.39 -36.55 3.77
CA THR A 139 19.89 -37.60 2.88
C THR A 139 19.55 -37.12 1.48
N LEU A 140 19.09 -35.87 1.31
CA LEU A 140 18.64 -35.36 0.01
C LEU A 140 19.66 -34.44 -0.69
N ASN A 141 20.87 -34.24 -0.14
CA ASN A 141 22.00 -33.45 -0.68
C ASN A 141 21.69 -32.01 -1.16
N ASN A 142 20.44 -31.54 -1.10
CA ASN A 142 19.97 -30.31 -1.75
C ASN A 142 18.77 -29.67 -1.01
N PHE A 143 18.47 -30.04 0.24
CA PHE A 143 17.42 -29.37 1.01
C PHE A 143 18.06 -28.36 1.96
N SER A 144 17.83 -27.08 1.70
CA SER A 144 18.41 -25.97 2.46
C SER A 144 17.36 -25.24 3.30
N LEU A 145 17.80 -24.32 4.17
CA LEU A 145 16.87 -23.46 4.91
C LEU A 145 16.05 -22.55 3.97
N ASP A 146 16.56 -22.24 2.78
CA ASP A 146 15.80 -21.50 1.77
C ASP A 146 14.58 -22.32 1.29
N ASP A 147 14.72 -23.63 1.13
CA ASP A 147 13.62 -24.51 0.72
C ASP A 147 12.53 -24.58 1.79
N ALA A 148 12.93 -24.63 3.06
CA ALA A 148 11.99 -24.58 4.18
C ALA A 148 11.32 -23.20 4.29
N TYR A 149 12.06 -22.12 4.05
CA TYR A 149 11.49 -20.77 4.04
C TYR A 149 10.50 -20.56 2.88
N ASP A 150 10.83 -21.01 1.67
CA ASP A 150 9.93 -20.97 0.51
C ASP A 150 8.65 -21.76 0.75
N LEU A 151 8.78 -22.95 1.35
CA LEU A 151 7.63 -23.76 1.78
C LEU A 151 6.70 -22.96 2.70
N SER A 152 7.26 -22.16 3.61
CA SER A 152 6.47 -21.29 4.49
C SER A 152 5.61 -20.29 3.72
N PHE A 153 6.11 -19.78 2.59
CA PHE A 153 5.40 -18.83 1.72
C PHE A 153 4.27 -19.54 0.96
N ILE A 154 4.55 -20.73 0.42
CA ILE A 154 3.55 -21.56 -0.27
C ILE A 154 2.38 -21.88 0.66
N LEU A 155 2.67 -22.32 1.90
CA LEU A 155 1.63 -22.68 2.87
C LEU A 155 0.77 -21.49 3.28
N ARG A 156 1.36 -20.29 3.40
CA ARG A 156 0.63 -19.06 3.78
C ARG A 156 -0.27 -18.54 2.67
N ASN A 157 0.18 -18.62 1.42
CA ASN A 157 -0.52 -18.00 0.29
C ASN A 157 -1.45 -18.97 -0.46
N LYS A 158 -1.09 -20.25 -0.51
CA LYS A 158 -1.84 -21.26 -1.28
C LYS A 158 -2.48 -22.34 -0.41
N GLY A 159 -1.97 -22.59 0.79
CA GLY A 159 -2.37 -23.74 1.64
C GLY A 159 -3.68 -23.59 2.43
N GLY A 160 -4.36 -22.44 2.36
CA GLY A 160 -5.57 -22.16 3.15
C GLY A 160 -5.30 -21.82 4.62
N VAL A 161 -6.37 -21.57 5.38
CA VAL A 161 -6.29 -20.99 6.75
C VAL A 161 -5.51 -21.88 7.74
N GLY A 162 -5.72 -23.21 7.67
CA GLY A 162 -5.04 -24.17 8.54
C GLY A 162 -3.53 -24.21 8.30
N CYS A 163 -3.12 -24.28 7.03
CA CYS A 163 -1.71 -24.31 6.64
C CYS A 163 -0.98 -22.99 6.90
N ALA A 164 -1.69 -21.85 6.86
CA ALA A 164 -1.09 -20.55 7.16
C ALA A 164 -0.49 -20.47 8.58
N LYS A 165 -1.07 -21.20 9.55
CA LYS A 165 -0.50 -21.31 10.90
C LYS A 165 0.83 -22.07 10.88
N THR A 166 0.87 -23.20 10.17
CA THR A 166 2.09 -24.00 9.98
C THR A 166 3.15 -23.20 9.25
N GLY A 167 2.80 -22.48 8.18
CA GLY A 167 3.74 -21.61 7.47
C GLY A 167 4.36 -20.54 8.38
N ARG A 168 3.56 -19.86 9.22
CA ARG A 168 4.10 -18.92 10.23
C ARG A 168 5.04 -19.59 11.24
N GLN A 169 4.73 -20.83 11.63
CA GLN A 169 5.58 -21.59 12.54
C GLN A 169 6.92 -21.94 11.88
N ILE A 170 6.92 -22.35 10.61
CA ILE A 170 8.16 -22.60 9.84
C ILE A 170 9.02 -21.35 9.77
N VAL A 171 8.44 -20.16 9.52
CA VAL A 171 9.19 -18.89 9.53
C VAL A 171 9.91 -18.68 10.87
N ASN A 172 9.21 -18.83 11.99
CA ASN A 172 9.83 -18.68 13.32
C ASN A 172 10.97 -19.68 13.54
N LEU A 173 10.79 -20.92 13.10
CA LEU A 173 11.80 -21.99 13.24
C LEU A 173 13.02 -21.74 12.35
N CYS A 174 12.82 -21.30 11.11
CA CYS A 174 13.92 -20.88 10.23
C CYS A 174 14.69 -19.69 10.83
N ALA A 175 13.98 -18.73 11.44
CA ALA A 175 14.61 -17.62 12.15
C ALA A 175 15.43 -18.10 13.36
N GLU A 176 14.93 -19.09 14.10
CA GLU A 176 15.63 -19.79 15.20
C GLU A 176 16.78 -20.70 14.73
N LEU A 177 16.90 -20.99 13.43
CA LEU A 177 18.06 -21.63 12.83
C LEU A 177 19.03 -20.67 12.14
N GLY A 178 18.69 -19.39 12.05
CA GLY A 178 19.60 -18.33 11.57
C GLY A 178 19.35 -17.89 10.13
N HIS A 179 18.24 -18.30 9.53
CA HIS A 179 17.87 -17.86 8.18
C HIS A 179 17.57 -16.35 8.16
N ALA A 180 18.35 -15.59 7.38
CA ALA A 180 18.33 -14.12 7.36
C ALA A 180 16.94 -13.53 7.07
N GLU A 181 16.27 -13.98 6.01
CA GLU A 181 14.94 -13.46 5.65
C GLU A 181 13.85 -13.87 6.63
N ALA A 182 14.01 -15.03 7.28
CA ALA A 182 13.05 -15.44 8.29
C ALA A 182 13.17 -14.53 9.52
N ILE A 183 14.41 -14.18 9.90
CA ILE A 183 14.68 -13.20 10.97
C ILE A 183 14.06 -11.84 10.62
N ILE A 184 14.32 -11.33 9.43
CA ILE A 184 13.77 -10.05 8.94
C ILE A 184 12.24 -10.08 9.01
N GLN A 185 11.61 -11.15 8.51
CA GLN A 185 10.16 -11.28 8.48
C GLN A 185 9.52 -11.38 9.88
N VAL A 186 10.15 -12.09 10.82
CA VAL A 186 9.70 -12.15 12.23
C VAL A 186 9.73 -10.76 12.85
N VAL A 187 10.83 -10.02 12.67
CA VAL A 187 10.99 -8.67 13.21
C VAL A 187 10.02 -7.68 12.53
N ALA A 188 9.87 -7.74 11.20
CA ALA A 188 8.90 -6.94 10.45
C ALA A 188 7.48 -7.15 10.96
N SER A 189 7.09 -8.41 11.15
CA SER A 189 5.77 -8.76 11.69
C SER A 189 5.59 -8.24 13.12
N ALA A 190 6.63 -8.28 13.95
CA ALA A 190 6.56 -7.75 15.31
C ALA A 190 6.42 -6.23 15.34
N LEU A 191 7.20 -5.51 14.52
CA LEU A 191 7.09 -4.04 14.39
C LEU A 191 5.69 -3.61 13.96
N ARG A 192 5.11 -4.26 12.93
CA ARG A 192 3.74 -3.97 12.49
C ARG A 192 2.68 -4.25 13.57
N GLN A 193 2.94 -5.23 14.43
CA GLN A 193 2.00 -5.63 15.48
C GLN A 193 2.12 -4.78 16.75
N ASP A 194 3.27 -4.16 17.03
CA ASP A 194 3.51 -3.45 18.30
C ASP A 194 2.52 -2.29 18.51
N ALA A 195 2.11 -1.61 17.44
CA ALA A 195 1.06 -0.59 17.48
C ALA A 195 -0.30 -1.12 17.99
N THR A 196 -0.60 -2.40 17.74
CA THR A 196 -1.86 -3.05 18.17
C THR A 196 -1.71 -3.95 19.40
N LYS A 197 -0.50 -4.41 19.68
CA LYS A 197 -0.15 -5.32 20.76
C LYS A 197 1.15 -4.85 21.42
N PRO A 198 1.10 -3.78 22.24
CA PRO A 198 2.28 -3.22 22.86
C PRO A 198 3.07 -4.26 23.63
N GLY A 199 4.38 -4.33 23.39
CA GLY A 199 5.26 -5.29 24.06
C GLY A 199 5.46 -6.61 23.32
N ILE A 200 4.85 -6.79 22.13
CA ILE A 200 5.16 -7.92 21.25
C ILE A 200 6.66 -7.96 20.90
N MET A 201 7.29 -6.79 20.78
CA MET A 201 8.74 -6.63 20.58
C MET A 201 9.59 -7.21 21.72
N ARG A 202 9.02 -7.36 22.92
CA ARG A 202 9.67 -7.94 24.11
C ARG A 202 9.39 -9.43 24.27
N SER A 203 8.62 -10.04 23.36
CA SER A 203 8.41 -11.48 23.40
C SER A 203 9.73 -12.21 23.12
N ARG A 204 9.94 -13.35 23.81
CA ARG A 204 11.18 -14.13 23.69
C ARG A 204 11.57 -14.46 22.24
N PRO A 205 10.66 -14.94 21.36
CA PRO A 205 11.01 -15.22 19.97
C PRO A 205 11.50 -13.98 19.21
N VAL A 206 10.86 -12.83 19.44
CA VAL A 206 11.24 -11.57 18.78
C VAL A 206 12.58 -11.05 19.31
N MET A 207 12.84 -11.11 20.61
CA MET A 207 14.14 -10.72 21.16
C MET A 207 15.28 -11.58 20.60
N MET A 208 15.07 -12.90 20.49
CA MET A 208 16.04 -13.79 19.85
C MET A 208 16.26 -13.44 18.37
N ALA A 209 15.20 -13.13 17.63
CA ALA A 209 15.29 -12.67 16.25
C ALA A 209 16.03 -11.32 16.15
N LEU A 210 15.80 -10.38 17.06
CA LEU A 210 16.49 -9.09 17.10
C LEU A 210 18.00 -9.23 17.34
N ASP A 211 18.42 -10.11 18.24
CA ASP A 211 19.84 -10.34 18.49
C ASP A 211 20.54 -10.94 17.25
N ARG A 212 19.86 -11.85 16.56
CA ARG A 212 20.33 -12.43 15.29
C ARG A 212 20.31 -11.44 14.14
N LEU A 213 19.29 -10.58 14.07
CA LEU A 213 19.20 -9.53 13.07
C LEU A 213 20.45 -8.64 13.09
N ARG A 214 20.89 -8.24 14.29
CA ARG A 214 22.13 -7.46 14.46
C ARG A 214 23.37 -8.23 14.01
N ALA A 215 23.40 -9.54 14.21
CA ALA A 215 24.51 -10.36 13.75
C ALA A 215 24.54 -10.44 12.21
N VAL A 216 23.38 -10.62 11.57
CA VAL A 216 23.24 -10.68 10.11
C VAL A 216 23.48 -9.31 9.46
N ALA A 217 23.02 -8.21 10.06
CA ALA A 217 23.29 -6.87 9.55
C ALA A 217 24.81 -6.56 9.52
N LYS A 218 25.56 -7.02 10.52
CA LYS A 218 27.03 -6.88 10.58
C LYS A 218 27.77 -7.65 9.50
N THR A 219 27.16 -8.64 8.85
CA THR A 219 27.79 -9.35 7.72
C THR A 219 27.65 -8.59 6.40
N GLY A 220 27.08 -7.38 6.42
CA GLY A 220 26.82 -6.59 5.21
C GLY A 220 25.53 -6.98 4.48
N ASN A 221 24.65 -7.78 5.10
CA ASN A 221 23.35 -8.06 4.50
C ASN A 221 22.48 -6.79 4.50
N LEU A 222 22.26 -6.22 3.30
CA LEU A 222 21.55 -4.96 3.10
C LEU A 222 20.16 -4.96 3.75
N ARG A 223 19.36 -6.01 3.51
CA ARG A 223 17.97 -6.12 4.00
C ARG A 223 17.92 -6.17 5.52
N ALA A 224 18.83 -6.91 6.14
CA ALA A 224 18.96 -6.99 7.60
C ALA A 224 19.39 -5.65 8.21
N MET A 225 20.31 -4.93 7.55
CA MET A 225 20.75 -3.60 7.96
C MET A 225 19.60 -2.58 7.93
N VAL A 226 18.79 -2.57 6.86
CA VAL A 226 17.58 -1.73 6.75
C VAL A 226 16.55 -2.09 7.84
N MET A 227 16.34 -3.37 8.11
CA MET A 227 15.44 -3.80 9.19
C MET A 227 15.97 -3.37 10.57
N GLU A 228 17.28 -3.46 10.82
CA GLU A 228 17.89 -2.98 12.07
C GLU A 228 17.73 -1.47 12.23
N ALA A 229 17.89 -0.70 11.15
CA ALA A 229 17.64 0.73 11.12
C ALA A 229 16.17 1.04 11.47
N ASN A 230 15.23 0.28 10.92
CA ASN A 230 13.80 0.38 11.24
C ASN A 230 13.52 0.10 12.72
N VAL A 231 14.15 -0.92 13.31
CA VAL A 231 14.06 -1.19 14.76
C VAL A 231 14.64 -0.04 15.57
N ALA A 232 15.81 0.48 15.19
CA ALA A 232 16.44 1.62 15.86
C ALA A 232 15.53 2.85 15.83
N ARG A 233 14.90 3.14 14.68
CA ARG A 233 13.92 4.23 14.56
C ARG A 233 12.71 4.00 15.45
N HIS A 234 12.12 2.80 15.41
CA HIS A 234 10.98 2.45 16.27
C HIS A 234 11.31 2.61 17.77
N ALA A 235 12.57 2.37 18.16
CA ALA A 235 13.08 2.58 19.51
C ALA A 235 13.49 4.04 19.81
N ASN A 236 13.19 4.99 18.93
CA ASN A 236 13.62 6.41 19.00
C ASN A 236 15.15 6.60 19.08
N GLN A 237 15.92 5.68 18.52
CA GLN A 237 17.38 5.77 18.40
C GLN A 237 17.75 6.40 17.05
N THR A 238 17.32 7.65 16.83
CA THR A 238 17.40 8.33 15.52
C THR A 238 18.80 8.35 14.92
N THR A 239 19.83 8.69 15.70
CA THR A 239 21.22 8.73 15.22
C THR A 239 21.68 7.37 14.71
N ARG A 240 21.37 6.29 15.44
CA ARG A 240 21.72 4.93 15.02
C ARG A 240 20.98 4.53 13.75
N ALA A 241 19.70 4.87 13.64
CA ALA A 241 18.91 4.60 12.44
C ALA A 241 19.51 5.30 11.21
N ILE A 242 19.87 6.59 11.34
CA ILE A 242 20.54 7.34 10.27
C ILE A 242 21.84 6.65 9.84
N THR A 243 22.73 6.32 10.78
CA THR A 243 24.00 5.66 10.45
C THR A 243 23.80 4.33 9.72
N LEU A 244 22.82 3.51 10.15
CA LEU A 244 22.54 2.23 9.49
C LEU A 244 21.93 2.42 8.10
N TYR A 245 21.08 3.43 7.90
CA TYR A 245 20.55 3.74 6.57
C TYR A 245 21.61 4.32 5.63
N GLU A 246 22.51 5.17 6.12
CA GLU A 246 23.64 5.68 5.35
C GLU A 246 24.54 4.53 4.89
N GLN A 247 24.90 3.62 5.80
CA GLN A 247 25.64 2.40 5.47
C GLN A 247 24.92 1.53 4.42
N ALA A 248 23.60 1.40 4.53
CA ALA A 248 22.80 0.66 3.56
C ALA A 248 22.84 1.33 2.17
N LEU A 249 22.78 2.67 2.10
CA LEU A 249 22.89 3.40 0.84
C LEU A 249 24.29 3.30 0.23
N ASP A 250 25.34 3.31 1.04
CA ASP A 250 26.70 3.14 0.56
C ASP A 250 26.89 1.74 -0.05
N LEU A 251 26.35 0.68 0.58
CA LEU A 251 26.32 -0.66 0.00
C LEU A 251 25.56 -0.73 -1.33
N ILE A 252 24.43 -0.01 -1.46
CA ILE A 252 23.66 0.05 -2.72
C ILE A 252 24.45 0.75 -3.84
N ARG A 253 25.24 1.77 -3.51
CA ARG A 253 26.09 2.49 -4.47
C ARG A 253 27.29 1.67 -4.93
N GLU A 254 27.83 0.85 -4.03
CA GLU A 254 28.95 -0.04 -4.30
C GLU A 254 28.54 -1.31 -5.06
N ASP A 255 27.25 -1.67 -5.06
CA ASP A 255 26.72 -2.79 -5.83
C ASP A 255 26.72 -2.46 -7.33
N ASP A 256 27.78 -2.87 -8.01
CA ASP A 256 27.93 -2.79 -9.47
C ASP A 256 27.05 -3.82 -10.22
N GLY A 257 26.23 -4.59 -9.50
CA GLY A 257 25.37 -5.63 -10.03
C GLY A 257 26.10 -6.93 -10.36
N THR A 258 27.40 -7.06 -10.02
CA THR A 258 28.18 -8.27 -10.23
C THR A 258 28.01 -9.30 -9.12
N GLN A 259 27.53 -8.89 -7.94
CA GLN A 259 27.27 -9.83 -6.86
C GLN A 259 26.11 -10.77 -7.23
N PRO A 260 26.18 -12.06 -6.84
CA PRO A 260 25.06 -12.97 -6.99
C PRO A 260 23.85 -12.32 -6.35
N ARG A 261 22.86 -11.94 -7.16
CA ARG A 261 21.66 -11.29 -6.66
C ARG A 261 21.07 -12.19 -5.59
N ASP A 262 21.04 -11.69 -4.36
CA ASP A 262 20.31 -12.29 -3.26
C ASP A 262 18.93 -12.72 -3.81
N LYS A 263 18.60 -14.01 -3.66
CA LYS A 263 17.33 -14.60 -4.14
C LYS A 263 16.14 -13.75 -3.68
N TYR A 264 16.27 -13.10 -2.53
CA TYR A 264 15.25 -12.31 -1.88
C TYR A 264 15.37 -10.80 -2.14
N SER A 265 16.37 -10.33 -2.89
CA SER A 265 16.52 -8.92 -3.30
C SER A 265 15.26 -8.35 -3.98
N ARG A 266 14.47 -9.21 -4.65
CA ARG A 266 13.23 -8.83 -5.33
C ARG A 266 12.01 -8.70 -4.41
N ILE A 267 12.07 -9.18 -3.17
CA ILE A 267 10.95 -9.11 -2.22
C ILE A 267 10.86 -7.69 -1.67
N ARG A 268 10.15 -6.80 -2.38
CA ARG A 268 10.00 -5.38 -1.99
C ARG A 268 9.00 -5.16 -0.83
N ASP A 269 8.17 -6.14 -0.51
CA ASP A 269 6.96 -5.93 0.30
C ASP A 269 7.22 -5.69 1.80
N GLU A 270 8.38 -6.11 2.32
CA GLU A 270 8.60 -6.13 3.78
C GLU A 270 9.47 -4.98 4.30
N LEU A 271 10.20 -4.31 3.43
CA LEU A 271 11.15 -3.26 3.80
C LEU A 271 10.78 -1.95 3.10
N SER A 272 10.73 -0.88 3.88
CA SER A 272 10.74 0.45 3.32
C SER A 272 12.08 0.72 2.64
N SER A 273 12.05 1.42 1.51
CA SER A 273 13.26 1.82 0.81
C SER A 273 14.12 2.69 1.73
N PRO A 274 15.42 2.37 1.94
CA PRO A 274 16.26 3.06 2.92
C PRO A 274 16.38 4.56 2.67
N TRP A 275 16.40 4.99 1.40
CA TRP A 275 16.42 6.40 1.01
C TRP A 275 15.15 7.17 1.43
N ILE A 276 13.98 6.52 1.44
CA ILE A 276 12.73 7.16 1.87
C ILE A 276 12.79 7.43 3.37
N GLU A 277 13.19 6.42 4.14
CA GLU A 277 13.25 6.53 5.60
C GLU A 277 14.34 7.48 6.07
N LEU A 278 15.52 7.42 5.44
CA LEU A 278 16.61 8.34 5.71
C LEU A 278 16.24 9.79 5.36
N GLY A 279 15.63 9.98 4.19
CA GLY A 279 15.15 11.30 3.75
C GLY A 279 14.12 11.88 4.73
N PHE A 280 13.18 11.06 5.19
CA PHE A 280 12.20 11.46 6.19
C PHE A 280 12.88 11.85 7.51
N LEU A 281 13.81 11.04 8.03
CA LEU A 281 14.52 11.34 9.28
C LEU A 281 15.27 12.67 9.19
N HIS A 282 16.04 12.91 8.12
CA HIS A 282 16.75 14.17 7.93
C HIS A 282 15.79 15.35 7.83
N HIS A 283 14.67 15.21 7.10
CA HIS A 283 13.68 16.28 6.99
C HIS A 283 13.06 16.62 8.36
N THR A 284 12.72 15.63 9.18
CA THR A 284 12.19 15.88 10.54
C THR A 284 13.19 16.56 11.47
N LEU A 285 14.49 16.41 11.20
CA LEU A 285 15.58 17.10 11.91
C LEU A 285 15.89 18.49 11.32
N GLY A 286 15.16 18.95 10.30
CA GLY A 286 15.44 20.21 9.60
C GLY A 286 16.66 20.16 8.66
N GLN A 287 17.20 18.97 8.40
CA GLN A 287 18.39 18.75 7.57
C GLN A 287 17.98 18.53 6.10
N ASN A 288 17.28 19.50 5.51
CA ASN A 288 16.65 19.35 4.18
C ASN A 288 17.64 18.97 3.07
N VAL A 289 18.88 19.49 3.10
CA VAL A 289 19.91 19.12 2.10
C VAL A 289 20.29 17.64 2.20
N ALA A 290 20.40 17.09 3.42
CA ALA A 290 20.66 15.66 3.61
C ALA A 290 19.46 14.81 3.20
N ALA A 291 18.24 15.28 3.49
CA ALA A 291 17.01 14.64 3.03
C ALA A 291 16.95 14.55 1.50
N MET A 292 17.27 15.66 0.82
CA MET A 292 17.32 15.73 -0.63
C MET A 292 18.33 14.73 -1.20
N LYS A 293 19.54 14.64 -0.62
CA LYS A 293 20.55 13.66 -1.04
C LYS A 293 20.07 12.22 -0.91
N ALA A 294 19.35 11.90 0.17
CA ALA A 294 18.77 10.57 0.34
C ALA A 294 17.74 10.29 -0.75
N TYR A 295 16.77 11.19 -0.98
CA TYR A 295 15.76 11.01 -2.03
C TYR A 295 16.35 10.93 -3.44
N VAL A 296 17.43 11.67 -3.75
CA VAL A 296 18.14 11.56 -5.04
C VAL A 296 18.71 10.16 -5.25
N ALA A 297 19.19 9.48 -4.21
CA ALA A 297 19.62 8.08 -4.34
C ALA A 297 18.44 7.16 -4.72
N GLY A 298 17.23 7.42 -4.22
CA GLY A 298 16.03 6.72 -4.65
C GLY A 298 15.60 7.05 -6.08
N GLN A 299 15.84 8.29 -6.51
CA GLN A 299 15.60 8.74 -7.88
C GLN A 299 16.49 7.97 -8.88
N GLU A 300 17.74 7.69 -8.52
CA GLU A 300 18.66 6.88 -9.32
C GLU A 300 18.17 5.43 -9.48
N GLN A 301 17.34 4.95 -8.56
CA GLN A 301 16.70 3.63 -8.57
C GLN A 301 15.29 3.64 -9.17
N ASP A 302 14.86 4.76 -9.76
CA ASP A 302 13.53 4.97 -10.33
C ASP A 302 12.38 4.70 -9.33
N ASP A 303 12.58 5.05 -8.05
CA ASP A 303 11.54 4.88 -7.02
C ASP A 303 10.49 6.02 -7.10
N PRO A 304 9.21 5.72 -7.42
CA PRO A 304 8.16 6.73 -7.53
C PRO A 304 7.95 7.53 -6.23
N MET A 305 8.13 6.91 -5.07
CA MET A 305 7.98 7.58 -3.77
C MET A 305 9.14 8.55 -3.51
N ALA A 306 10.34 8.26 -4.05
CA ALA A 306 11.49 9.15 -3.91
C ALA A 306 11.30 10.41 -4.76
N TYR A 307 10.83 10.25 -6.00
CA TYR A 307 10.41 11.36 -6.84
C TYR A 307 9.35 12.22 -6.15
N PHE A 308 8.28 11.61 -5.62
CA PHE A 308 7.21 12.33 -4.93
C PHE A 308 7.73 13.14 -3.73
N ASN A 309 8.50 12.51 -2.84
CA ASN A 309 9.04 13.20 -1.66
C ASN A 309 10.07 14.28 -2.00
N LEU A 310 10.83 14.09 -3.07
CA LEU A 310 11.75 15.12 -3.57
C LEU A 310 10.98 16.34 -4.08
N ALA A 311 9.87 16.14 -4.80
CA ALA A 311 8.98 17.22 -5.23
C ALA A 311 8.40 17.97 -4.03
N ARG A 312 7.84 17.25 -3.03
CA ARG A 312 7.29 17.87 -1.81
C ARG A 312 8.34 18.67 -1.03
N LEU A 313 9.56 18.14 -0.93
CA LEU A 313 10.66 18.84 -0.26
C LEU A 313 11.06 20.11 -1.01
N ASP A 314 11.13 20.05 -2.34
CA ASP A 314 11.42 21.21 -3.19
C ASP A 314 10.34 22.29 -3.08
N PHE A 315 9.06 21.91 -3.09
CA PHE A 315 7.93 22.82 -2.84
C PHE A 315 8.05 23.50 -1.47
N PHE A 316 8.39 22.75 -0.43
CA PHE A 316 8.61 23.30 0.90
C PHE A 316 9.80 24.27 0.96
N MET A 317 10.93 23.93 0.34
CA MET A 317 12.14 24.77 0.32
C MET A 317 11.98 26.04 -0.52
N SER A 318 11.07 26.04 -1.48
CA SER A 318 10.73 27.19 -2.34
C SER A 318 9.57 28.03 -1.81
N GLU A 319 9.29 27.97 -0.51
CA GLU A 319 8.22 28.73 0.15
C GLU A 319 6.82 28.45 -0.45
N ASN A 320 6.56 27.19 -0.79
CA ASN A 320 5.31 26.72 -1.42
C ASN A 320 5.12 27.24 -2.86
N GLN A 321 6.21 27.36 -3.62
CA GLN A 321 6.15 27.68 -5.05
C GLN A 321 6.39 26.44 -5.90
N TYR A 322 5.64 26.31 -6.98
CA TYR A 322 5.85 25.22 -7.94
C TYR A 322 7.07 25.52 -8.81
N THR A 323 8.17 24.79 -8.58
CA THR A 323 9.37 24.90 -9.41
C THR A 323 9.35 23.93 -10.60
N HIS A 324 10.33 24.07 -11.50
CA HIS A 324 10.54 23.10 -12.58
C HIS A 324 10.96 21.71 -12.04
N ASP A 325 11.78 21.65 -10.99
CA ASP A 325 12.18 20.38 -10.37
C ASP A 325 10.98 19.71 -9.68
N TRP A 326 10.09 20.48 -9.04
CA TRP A 326 8.81 19.97 -8.54
C TRP A 326 8.00 19.30 -9.66
N LEU A 327 7.78 20.02 -10.77
CA LEU A 327 6.94 19.53 -11.87
C LEU A 327 7.50 18.25 -12.50
N TYR A 328 8.82 18.20 -12.69
CA TYR A 328 9.51 17.03 -13.19
C TYR A 328 9.33 15.81 -12.29
N ASN A 329 9.65 15.97 -11.01
CA ASN A 329 9.60 14.88 -10.05
C ASN A 329 8.17 14.41 -9.83
N MET A 330 7.19 15.33 -9.76
CA MET A 330 5.78 14.99 -9.62
C MET A 330 5.25 14.22 -10.84
N THR A 331 5.61 14.67 -12.05
CA THR A 331 5.25 13.97 -13.29
C THR A 331 5.86 12.57 -13.36
N LYS A 332 7.13 12.42 -12.98
CA LYS A 332 7.80 11.12 -12.95
C LYS A 332 7.14 10.17 -11.94
N ALA A 333 6.89 10.64 -10.73
CA ALA A 333 6.18 9.87 -9.72
C ALA A 333 4.79 9.42 -10.20
N ALA A 334 4.02 10.35 -10.79
CA ALA A 334 2.67 10.09 -11.31
C ALA A 334 2.69 9.07 -12.47
N ALA A 335 3.60 9.23 -13.42
CA ALA A 335 3.77 8.31 -14.55
C ALA A 335 4.18 6.90 -14.10
N SER A 336 4.94 6.80 -13.00
CA SER A 336 5.33 5.54 -12.36
C SER A 336 4.24 4.96 -11.44
N GLY A 337 3.01 5.49 -11.47
CA GLY A 337 1.85 4.96 -10.76
C GLY A 337 1.62 5.53 -9.35
N HIS A 338 2.34 6.59 -8.94
CA HIS A 338 2.12 7.21 -7.63
C HIS A 338 0.83 8.04 -7.63
N HIS A 339 -0.24 7.48 -7.05
CA HIS A 339 -1.58 8.07 -7.07
C HIS A 339 -1.67 9.48 -6.48
N ARG A 340 -0.99 9.78 -5.36
CA ARG A 340 -0.98 11.14 -4.80
C ARG A 340 -0.24 12.14 -5.69
N ALA A 341 0.79 11.68 -6.40
CA ALA A 341 1.53 12.55 -7.30
C ALA A 341 0.66 12.92 -8.50
N ALA A 342 -0.06 11.94 -9.03
CA ALA A 342 -1.05 12.15 -10.09
C ALA A 342 -2.18 13.08 -9.63
N HIS A 343 -2.64 12.96 -8.38
CA HIS A 343 -3.61 13.88 -7.80
C HIS A 343 -3.10 15.31 -7.70
N GLU A 344 -1.97 15.54 -7.02
CA GLU A 344 -1.38 16.88 -6.84
C GLU A 344 -1.02 17.52 -8.18
N LEU A 345 -0.59 16.73 -9.16
CA LEU A 345 -0.31 17.20 -10.51
C LEU A 345 -1.60 17.60 -11.25
N GLY A 346 -2.68 16.84 -11.07
CA GLY A 346 -4.01 17.17 -11.56
C GLY A 346 -4.52 18.49 -10.99
N GLU A 347 -4.45 18.64 -9.66
CA GLU A 347 -4.81 19.89 -8.98
C GLU A 347 -3.94 21.06 -9.42
N TYR A 348 -2.64 20.86 -9.60
CA TYR A 348 -1.74 21.88 -10.12
C TYR A 348 -2.17 22.39 -11.50
N TYR A 349 -2.50 21.48 -12.42
CA TYR A 349 -2.95 21.89 -13.75
C TYR A 349 -4.34 22.53 -13.75
N ALA A 350 -5.23 22.12 -12.84
CA ALA A 350 -6.56 22.72 -12.69
C ALA A 350 -6.54 24.11 -12.05
N SER A 351 -5.63 24.36 -11.10
CA SER A 351 -5.60 25.58 -10.26
C SER A 351 -4.57 26.62 -10.69
N THR A 352 -3.49 26.24 -11.37
CA THR A 352 -2.42 27.17 -11.74
C THR A 352 -2.71 27.81 -13.10
N PRO A 353 -2.59 29.15 -13.23
CA PRO A 353 -2.84 29.81 -14.50
C PRO A 353 -1.87 29.35 -15.60
N ALA A 354 -2.37 29.29 -16.83
CA ALA A 354 -1.52 29.14 -18.01
C ALA A 354 -0.69 30.42 -18.17
N LYS A 355 0.65 30.28 -18.19
CA LYS A 355 1.50 31.40 -18.61
C LYS A 355 1.10 31.75 -20.06
N PRO A 356 0.87 33.03 -20.39
CA PRO A 356 0.56 33.44 -21.74
C PRO A 356 1.66 32.94 -22.67
N SER A 357 1.26 32.31 -23.78
CA SER A 357 2.22 31.84 -24.78
C SER A 357 3.11 33.01 -25.17
N GLU A 358 4.43 32.87 -25.07
CA GLU A 358 5.35 33.80 -25.72
C GLU A 358 4.90 33.94 -27.20
N PRO A 359 4.92 35.15 -27.78
CA PRO A 359 4.50 35.37 -29.15
C PRO A 359 5.19 34.33 -30.04
N GLN A 360 4.41 33.61 -30.85
CA GLN A 360 4.91 32.51 -31.66
C GLN A 360 6.16 32.96 -32.43
N LYS A 361 7.34 32.49 -31.99
CA LYS A 361 8.59 32.66 -32.74
C LYS A 361 8.35 32.10 -34.14
N SER A 362 8.79 32.83 -35.17
CA SER A 362 8.48 32.50 -36.56
C SER A 362 8.89 31.06 -36.86
N PHE A 363 8.25 30.41 -37.82
CA PHE A 363 8.64 29.06 -38.24
C PHE A 363 10.14 28.96 -38.56
N PHE A 364 10.74 30.03 -39.06
CA PHE A 364 12.18 30.14 -39.31
C PHE A 364 13.02 30.21 -38.03
N ASP A 365 12.52 30.80 -36.95
CA ASP A 365 13.18 30.80 -35.64
C ASP A 365 13.09 29.42 -34.95
N LYS A 366 12.00 28.68 -35.19
CA LYS A 366 11.86 27.29 -34.73
C LYS A 366 12.79 26.35 -35.53
N LEU A 367 12.95 26.58 -36.83
CA LEU A 367 13.87 25.84 -37.70
C LEU A 367 15.34 26.15 -37.41
N SER A 368 15.68 27.40 -37.09
CA SER A 368 17.05 27.75 -36.70
C SER A 368 17.43 27.12 -35.35
N GLY A 369 16.48 27.02 -34.41
CA GLY A 369 16.62 26.24 -33.18
C GLY A 369 16.76 24.74 -33.40
N PHE A 370 16.03 24.16 -34.36
CA PHE A 370 16.13 22.74 -34.74
C PHE A 370 17.43 22.41 -35.48
N GLY A 371 17.90 23.31 -36.35
CA GLY A 371 19.23 23.24 -36.96
C GLY A 371 20.33 23.31 -35.90
N ALA A 372 20.24 24.22 -34.93
CA ALA A 372 21.18 24.26 -33.81
C ALA A 372 21.10 23.03 -32.89
N PHE A 373 19.94 22.37 -32.81
CA PHE A 373 19.71 21.15 -32.03
C PHE A 373 20.34 19.91 -32.68
N LEU A 374 20.23 19.75 -34.00
CA LEU A 374 20.82 18.62 -34.73
C LEU A 374 22.36 18.67 -34.80
N TRP A 375 22.96 19.85 -34.63
CA TRP A 375 24.41 20.04 -34.71
C TRP A 375 25.10 20.17 -33.34
N LYS A 376 24.35 20.07 -32.24
CA LYS A 376 24.94 19.94 -30.90
C LYS A 376 25.35 18.48 -30.68
N SER A 377 26.66 18.24 -30.63
CA SER A 377 27.30 16.92 -30.44
C SER A 377 27.06 16.28 -29.06
N ASN A 378 26.23 16.89 -28.21
CA ASN A 378 25.73 16.31 -26.97
C ASN A 378 24.23 16.64 -26.85
N LEU A 379 23.39 15.79 -27.42
CA LEU A 379 21.98 15.72 -27.08
C LEU A 379 21.90 15.34 -25.60
N ASN A 380 21.78 16.35 -24.74
CA ASN A 380 21.62 16.15 -23.32
C ASN A 380 20.22 15.59 -23.08
N LEU A 381 20.09 14.27 -23.19
CA LEU A 381 18.89 13.48 -22.85
C LEU A 381 18.54 13.56 -21.36
N ASN A 382 19.17 14.45 -20.60
CA ASN A 382 18.80 14.73 -19.23
C ASN A 382 17.33 15.15 -19.23
N PRO A 383 16.43 14.33 -18.64
CA PRO A 383 15.00 14.60 -18.61
C PRO A 383 14.65 15.97 -18.03
N LYS A 384 15.57 16.55 -17.22
CA LYS A 384 15.46 17.92 -16.71
C LYS A 384 15.47 19.01 -17.79
N ALA A 385 16.15 18.80 -18.91
CA ALA A 385 16.14 19.76 -20.03
C ALA A 385 14.81 19.73 -20.81
N ASN A 386 14.06 18.62 -20.74
CA ASN A 386 12.75 18.47 -21.38
C ASN A 386 11.60 19.08 -20.56
N ILE A 387 11.85 19.60 -19.35
CA ILE A 387 10.82 20.23 -18.51
C ILE A 387 10.24 21.49 -19.19
N HIS A 388 11.04 22.19 -20.00
CA HIS A 388 10.54 23.30 -20.82
C HIS A 388 9.46 22.87 -21.82
N HIS A 389 9.36 21.57 -22.15
CA HIS A 389 8.24 21.07 -22.94
C HIS A 389 6.96 20.90 -22.12
N HIS A 390 7.01 20.64 -20.81
CA HIS A 390 5.79 20.56 -19.99
C HIS A 390 5.05 21.90 -19.90
N ASP A 391 5.77 23.01 -19.75
CA ASP A 391 5.19 24.36 -19.87
C ASP A 391 4.69 24.63 -21.30
N ALA A 392 5.32 24.04 -22.32
CA ALA A 392 4.90 24.17 -23.71
C ALA A 392 3.66 23.32 -24.08
N PHE A 393 3.43 22.19 -23.42
CA PHE A 393 2.26 21.31 -23.67
C PHE A 393 0.98 21.82 -23.03
N ALA A 394 1.10 22.71 -22.04
CA ALA A 394 -0.01 23.22 -21.24
C ALA A 394 -0.05 24.76 -21.24
N ASN A 395 0.29 25.34 -22.40
CA ASN A 395 0.31 26.78 -22.65
C ASN A 395 -1.08 27.39 -22.87
N GLU A 396 -2.08 26.56 -23.22
CA GLU A 396 -3.47 26.97 -23.37
C GLU A 396 -4.31 26.49 -22.17
N PRO A 397 -5.23 27.32 -21.63
CA PRO A 397 -6.09 26.93 -20.51
C PRO A 397 -6.88 25.63 -20.75
N GLU A 398 -7.36 25.41 -21.97
CA GLU A 398 -8.08 24.18 -22.35
C GLU A 398 -7.19 22.93 -22.29
N LEU A 399 -5.94 23.04 -22.77
CA LEU A 399 -4.98 21.95 -22.72
C LEU A 399 -4.59 21.63 -21.28
N ARG A 400 -4.44 22.65 -20.42
CA ARG A 400 -4.19 22.44 -18.98
C ARG A 400 -5.30 21.65 -18.32
N ILE A 401 -6.55 21.99 -18.56
CA ILE A 401 -7.68 21.29 -17.94
C ILE A 401 -7.83 19.86 -18.46
N LYS A 402 -7.60 19.62 -19.76
CA LYS A 402 -7.51 18.25 -20.29
C LYS A 402 -6.38 17.46 -19.65
N LEU A 403 -5.23 18.09 -19.41
CA LEU A 403 -4.10 17.45 -18.74
C LEU A 403 -4.39 17.19 -17.25
N ALA A 404 -5.09 18.10 -16.57
CA ALA A 404 -5.57 17.91 -15.21
C ALA A 404 -6.48 16.67 -15.13
N GLU A 405 -7.47 16.58 -16.03
CA GLU A 405 -8.37 15.43 -16.12
C GLU A 405 -7.61 14.11 -16.33
N GLN A 406 -6.60 14.10 -17.21
CA GLN A 406 -5.77 12.92 -17.46
C GLN A 406 -5.04 12.45 -16.21
N TRP A 407 -4.38 13.36 -15.48
CA TRP A 407 -3.67 12.99 -14.25
C TRP A 407 -4.61 12.56 -13.12
N LEU A 408 -5.74 13.25 -12.96
CA LEU A 408 -6.75 12.83 -12.00
C LEU A 408 -7.34 11.46 -12.36
N LYS A 409 -7.52 11.14 -13.66
CA LYS A 409 -7.92 9.79 -14.11
C LYS A 409 -6.86 8.73 -13.78
N VAL A 410 -5.57 9.05 -13.85
CA VAL A 410 -4.50 8.14 -13.39
C VAL A 410 -4.63 7.86 -11.90
N ALA A 411 -4.84 8.88 -11.07
CA ALA A 411 -5.08 8.70 -9.63
C ALA A 411 -6.37 7.92 -9.35
N LYS A 412 -7.45 8.22 -10.07
CA LYS A 412 -8.74 7.52 -10.03
C LYS A 412 -8.59 6.02 -10.34
N ASN A 413 -7.83 5.67 -11.37
CA ASN A 413 -7.61 4.28 -11.78
C ASN A 413 -6.82 3.47 -10.74
N ASN A 414 -6.09 4.15 -9.85
CA ASN A 414 -5.47 3.56 -8.66
C ASN A 414 -6.41 3.60 -7.43
N TYR A 415 -7.71 3.83 -7.63
CA TYR A 415 -8.76 3.90 -6.60
C TYR A 415 -8.60 5.03 -5.56
N TYR A 416 -7.89 6.10 -5.89
CA TYR A 416 -7.72 7.25 -4.98
C TYR A 416 -8.98 8.11 -4.92
N LEU A 417 -9.68 8.10 -3.77
CA LEU A 417 -11.00 8.73 -3.63
C LEU A 417 -10.97 10.26 -3.74
N TYR A 418 -9.92 10.93 -3.26
CA TYR A 418 -9.78 12.38 -3.41
C TYR A 418 -9.73 12.80 -4.89
N ALA A 419 -9.17 11.97 -5.77
CA ALA A 419 -9.20 12.24 -7.21
C ALA A 419 -10.60 12.19 -7.82
N HIS A 420 -11.53 11.43 -7.23
CA HIS A 420 -12.93 11.43 -7.68
C HIS A 420 -13.62 12.73 -7.29
N ILE A 421 -13.33 13.26 -6.10
CA ILE A 421 -13.81 14.58 -5.66
C ILE A 421 -13.29 15.67 -6.62
N ALA A 422 -11.97 15.71 -6.85
CA ALA A 422 -11.35 16.69 -7.75
C ALA A 422 -11.88 16.57 -9.20
N LEU A 423 -12.13 15.35 -9.70
CA LEU A 423 -12.77 15.16 -11.02
C LEU A 423 -14.22 15.66 -11.05
N ALA A 424 -15.00 15.40 -9.99
CA ALA A 424 -16.36 15.90 -9.91
C ALA A 424 -16.40 17.43 -9.95
N GLU A 425 -15.53 18.08 -9.17
CA GLU A 425 -15.36 19.53 -9.18
C GLU A 425 -14.95 20.05 -10.57
N LEU A 426 -13.98 19.39 -11.22
CA LEU A 426 -13.53 19.75 -12.57
C LEU A 426 -14.64 19.63 -13.62
N TYR A 427 -15.48 18.58 -13.53
CA TYR A 427 -16.62 18.39 -14.43
C TYR A 427 -17.79 19.34 -14.15
N LEU A 428 -17.89 19.91 -12.95
CA LEU A 428 -18.90 20.91 -12.60
C LEU A 428 -18.43 22.34 -12.85
N GLN A 429 -17.14 22.54 -13.06
CA GLN A 429 -16.59 23.83 -13.40
C GLN A 429 -17.01 24.24 -14.83
N LYS A 430 -17.97 25.16 -14.96
CA LYS A 430 -18.49 25.60 -16.27
C LYS A 430 -17.50 26.49 -17.05
N PHE A 431 -16.70 27.29 -16.36
CA PHE A 431 -15.79 28.26 -16.97
C PHE A 431 -14.36 28.14 -16.46
N ILE A 432 -13.42 28.38 -17.37
CA ILE A 432 -11.99 28.51 -17.14
C ILE A 432 -11.65 30.00 -17.13
N TYR A 433 -10.92 30.44 -16.13
CA TYR A 433 -10.57 31.85 -15.99
C TYR A 433 -9.12 32.09 -16.43
N PRO A 434 -8.85 33.04 -17.34
CA PRO A 434 -7.49 33.47 -17.66
C PRO A 434 -6.85 34.21 -16.45
N GLU A 435 -5.51 34.22 -16.42
CA GLU A 435 -4.59 34.66 -15.35
C GLU A 435 -5.15 35.53 -14.20
N GLY A 436 -4.82 35.14 -12.96
CA GLY A 436 -4.97 36.00 -11.77
C GLY A 436 -6.29 35.86 -10.99
N THR A 437 -7.19 34.94 -11.39
CA THR A 437 -8.51 34.75 -10.75
C THR A 437 -8.80 33.34 -10.23
N LEU A 438 -7.93 32.36 -10.51
CA LEU A 438 -8.05 30.97 -10.03
C LEU A 438 -7.83 30.78 -8.52
N SER A 439 -7.56 31.86 -7.77
CA SER A 439 -7.51 31.83 -6.29
C SER A 439 -8.89 31.87 -5.65
N LYS A 440 -9.97 31.93 -6.43
CA LYS A 440 -11.32 31.80 -5.90
C LYS A 440 -11.71 30.32 -5.81
N PRO A 441 -12.41 29.90 -4.73
CA PRO A 441 -13.07 28.60 -4.71
C PRO A 441 -13.89 28.46 -5.98
N LEU A 442 -14.08 27.22 -6.45
CA LEU A 442 -15.11 26.87 -7.42
C LEU A 442 -16.27 27.83 -7.21
N ASP A 443 -16.54 28.70 -8.19
CA ASP A 443 -17.85 29.31 -8.25
C ASP A 443 -18.70 28.24 -8.91
N PRO A 444 -19.32 27.30 -8.13
CA PRO A 444 -20.09 26.23 -8.74
C PRO A 444 -21.15 26.84 -9.65
N TYR A 445 -21.63 28.04 -9.31
CA TYR A 445 -22.71 28.73 -9.99
C TYR A 445 -22.36 29.23 -11.40
N GLY A 446 -21.09 29.19 -11.83
CA GLY A 446 -20.70 29.53 -13.20
C GLY A 446 -21.19 30.92 -13.62
N HIS A 447 -21.36 31.85 -12.68
CA HIS A 447 -21.82 33.19 -12.98
C HIS A 447 -20.59 34.06 -13.14
N SER A 448 -19.84 33.86 -14.22
CA SER A 448 -18.83 34.84 -14.60
C SER A 448 -19.52 35.97 -15.37
N PRO A 449 -19.67 37.18 -14.80
CA PRO A 449 -20.02 38.36 -15.58
C PRO A 449 -18.86 38.84 -16.47
N GLN A 450 -17.72 38.13 -16.47
CA GLN A 450 -16.53 38.58 -17.18
C GLN A 450 -16.59 38.18 -18.67
N PRO A 451 -16.39 39.13 -19.59
CA PRO A 451 -16.47 38.89 -21.04
C PRO A 451 -15.36 37.96 -21.58
N ASN A 452 -14.37 37.58 -20.78
CA ASN A 452 -13.22 36.77 -21.18
C ASN A 452 -13.22 35.35 -20.57
N ALA A 453 -14.36 34.89 -20.03
CA ALA A 453 -14.47 33.52 -19.54
C ALA A 453 -14.41 32.51 -20.70
N ILE A 454 -13.58 31.48 -20.58
CA ILE A 454 -13.49 30.40 -21.56
C ILE A 454 -14.40 29.28 -21.07
N GLU A 455 -15.29 28.75 -21.91
CA GLU A 455 -16.11 27.58 -21.53
C GLU A 455 -15.22 26.37 -21.26
N ASN A 456 -15.47 25.65 -20.16
CA ASN A 456 -14.73 24.43 -19.87
C ASN A 456 -15.22 23.30 -20.79
N PRO A 457 -14.37 22.75 -21.67
CA PRO A 457 -14.76 21.67 -22.58
C PRO A 457 -15.07 20.34 -21.85
N LEU A 458 -14.75 20.24 -20.56
CA LEU A 458 -15.03 19.07 -19.74
C LEU A 458 -16.31 19.19 -18.91
N PHE A 459 -17.04 20.31 -18.97
CA PHE A 459 -18.25 20.48 -18.18
C PHE A 459 -19.28 19.39 -18.51
N ASP A 460 -19.55 18.51 -17.54
CA ASP A 460 -20.38 17.32 -17.69
C ASP A 460 -20.93 16.88 -16.33
N PRO A 461 -22.11 17.39 -15.93
CA PRO A 461 -22.78 17.03 -14.68
C PRO A 461 -22.99 15.54 -14.47
N HIS A 462 -23.18 14.78 -15.55
CA HIS A 462 -23.41 13.35 -15.48
C HIS A 462 -22.12 12.62 -15.09
N LYS A 463 -20.98 12.98 -15.67
CA LYS A 463 -19.68 12.46 -15.22
C LYS A 463 -19.38 12.84 -13.78
N ALA A 464 -19.72 14.06 -13.35
CA ALA A 464 -19.58 14.47 -11.96
C ALA A 464 -20.40 13.58 -11.02
N GLN A 465 -21.67 13.31 -11.38
CA GLN A 465 -22.57 12.41 -10.65
C GLN A 465 -21.96 11.01 -10.50
N VAL A 466 -21.35 10.46 -11.56
CA VAL A 466 -20.69 9.14 -11.52
C VAL A 466 -19.54 9.16 -10.49
N MET A 467 -18.69 10.19 -10.50
CA MET A 467 -17.58 10.30 -9.55
C MET A 467 -18.06 10.39 -8.09
N LEU A 468 -19.09 11.20 -7.82
CA LEU A 468 -19.67 11.35 -6.48
C LEU A 468 -20.35 10.05 -6.02
N THR A 469 -20.97 9.31 -6.93
CA THR A 469 -21.56 8.00 -6.67
C THR A 469 -20.49 6.98 -6.26
N GLU A 470 -19.35 6.94 -6.97
CA GLU A 470 -18.22 6.07 -6.62
C GLU A 470 -17.66 6.39 -5.22
N VAL A 471 -17.52 7.66 -4.85
CA VAL A 471 -17.07 8.08 -3.51
C VAL A 471 -18.04 7.61 -2.41
N LEU A 472 -19.34 7.88 -2.56
CA LEU A 472 -20.32 7.48 -1.55
C LEU A 472 -20.42 5.96 -1.41
N THR A 473 -20.33 5.23 -2.53
CA THR A 473 -20.32 3.78 -2.55
C THR A 473 -19.09 3.23 -1.82
N ALA A 474 -17.91 3.79 -2.08
CA ALA A 474 -16.67 3.45 -1.39
C ALA A 474 -16.78 3.66 0.13
N CYS A 475 -17.27 4.84 0.55
CA CYS A 475 -17.42 5.17 1.96
C CYS A 475 -18.34 4.18 2.69
N LEU A 476 -19.47 3.82 2.07
CA LEU A 476 -20.40 2.83 2.62
C LEU A 476 -19.74 1.45 2.71
N GLN A 477 -19.21 0.94 1.58
CA GLN A 477 -18.66 -0.42 1.50
C GLN A 477 -17.43 -0.60 2.40
N ILE A 478 -16.52 0.37 2.46
CA ILE A 478 -15.35 0.31 3.35
C ILE A 478 -15.80 0.32 4.82
N SER A 479 -16.80 1.16 5.16
CA SER A 479 -17.33 1.21 6.53
C SER A 479 -18.02 -0.08 6.97
N GLU A 480 -18.77 -0.71 6.06
CA GLU A 480 -19.44 -2.00 6.27
C GLU A 480 -18.42 -3.15 6.35
N ALA A 481 -17.49 -3.21 5.40
CA ALA A 481 -16.40 -4.18 5.43
C ALA A 481 -15.66 -4.12 6.77
N LYS A 482 -15.40 -2.91 7.28
CA LYS A 482 -14.72 -2.70 8.56
C LYS A 482 -15.55 -3.12 9.77
N SER A 483 -16.88 -3.00 9.72
CA SER A 483 -17.77 -3.36 10.83
C SER A 483 -18.06 -4.86 10.90
N VAL A 484 -18.14 -5.52 9.74
CA VAL A 484 -18.49 -6.95 9.64
C VAL A 484 -17.25 -7.85 9.74
N SER A 485 -16.09 -7.39 9.28
CA SER A 485 -14.91 -8.26 9.18
C SER A 485 -14.31 -8.62 10.52
N THR A 486 -14.07 -9.92 10.71
CA THR A 486 -13.37 -10.46 11.88
C THR A 486 -11.87 -10.55 11.66
N THR A 487 -11.43 -10.58 10.39
CA THR A 487 -10.03 -10.67 10.01
C THR A 487 -9.63 -9.59 8.99
N ASN A 488 -8.35 -9.24 8.94
CA ASN A 488 -7.84 -8.27 7.97
C ASN A 488 -7.97 -8.78 6.52
N ALA A 489 -7.86 -10.09 6.30
CA ALA A 489 -8.01 -10.68 4.97
C ALA A 489 -9.45 -10.60 4.47
N GLU A 490 -10.42 -10.84 5.36
CA GLU A 490 -11.85 -10.66 5.09
C GLU A 490 -12.17 -9.19 4.79
N TYR A 491 -11.64 -8.26 5.59
CA TYR A 491 -11.77 -6.82 5.35
C TYR A 491 -11.25 -6.40 3.97
N LEU A 492 -10.02 -6.80 3.62
CA LEU A 492 -9.46 -6.51 2.30
C LEU A 492 -10.29 -7.16 1.18
N HIS A 493 -10.88 -8.33 1.40
CA HIS A 493 -11.73 -8.94 0.38
C HIS A 493 -13.04 -8.16 0.16
N LEU A 494 -13.71 -7.77 1.25
CA LEU A 494 -14.98 -7.03 1.22
C LEU A 494 -14.82 -5.57 0.77
N ALA A 495 -13.65 -4.96 1.01
CA ALA A 495 -13.34 -3.58 0.60
C ALA A 495 -12.88 -3.46 -0.87
N ARG A 496 -13.01 -4.51 -1.70
CA ARG A 496 -12.69 -4.43 -3.13
C ARG A 496 -13.69 -3.52 -3.86
N PRO A 497 -13.25 -2.73 -4.86
CA PRO A 497 -11.91 -2.77 -5.46
C PRO A 497 -10.84 -1.91 -4.76
N TRP A 498 -11.20 -1.05 -3.82
CA TRP A 498 -10.25 -0.10 -3.18
C TRP A 498 -9.12 -0.77 -2.41
N SER A 499 -9.29 -2.03 -1.99
CA SER A 499 -8.24 -2.83 -1.37
C SER A 499 -7.20 -3.43 -2.32
N TYR A 500 -7.33 -3.25 -3.64
CA TYR A 500 -6.29 -3.67 -4.59
C TYR A 500 -4.97 -2.91 -4.35
N HIS A 501 -5.05 -1.65 -3.92
CA HIS A 501 -3.92 -0.85 -3.47
C HIS A 501 -4.05 -0.60 -1.96
N VAL A 502 -3.35 -1.40 -1.15
CA VAL A 502 -3.45 -1.35 0.32
C VAL A 502 -3.08 0.03 0.85
N GLU A 503 -2.06 0.66 0.28
CA GLU A 503 -1.66 2.04 0.63
C GLU A 503 -2.77 3.08 0.42
N VAL A 504 -3.59 2.93 -0.63
CA VAL A 504 -4.71 3.84 -0.92
C VAL A 504 -5.83 3.62 0.09
N LEU A 505 -6.15 2.36 0.40
CA LEU A 505 -7.15 2.02 1.40
C LEU A 505 -6.73 2.52 2.80
N GLU A 506 -5.46 2.32 3.20
CA GLU A 506 -4.92 2.80 4.48
C GLU A 506 -5.06 4.31 4.63
N GLU A 507 -4.99 5.06 3.53
CA GLU A 507 -5.15 6.50 3.56
C GLU A 507 -6.58 6.92 3.87
N VAL A 508 -7.58 6.23 3.35
CA VAL A 508 -9.00 6.63 3.47
C VAL A 508 -9.75 5.90 4.57
N GLU A 509 -9.28 4.75 5.06
CA GLU A 509 -10.04 3.85 5.95
C GLU A 509 -10.35 4.41 7.34
N SER A 510 -9.76 5.53 7.75
CA SER A 510 -10.08 6.16 9.03
C SER A 510 -11.53 6.67 9.02
N SER A 511 -12.26 6.46 10.13
CA SER A 511 -13.67 6.89 10.20
C SER A 511 -13.85 8.40 10.02
N ALA A 512 -12.84 9.20 10.41
CA ALA A 512 -12.86 10.64 10.20
C ALA A 512 -12.71 11.00 8.71
N LYS A 513 -11.78 10.38 7.98
CA LYS A 513 -11.60 10.64 6.55
C LYS A 513 -12.73 10.12 5.68
N LEU A 514 -13.28 8.94 5.98
CA LEU A 514 -14.48 8.46 5.27
C LEU A 514 -15.67 9.42 5.47
N LYS A 515 -15.80 9.96 6.69
CA LYS A 515 -16.83 10.96 6.99
C LYS A 515 -16.58 12.26 6.22
N ASP A 516 -15.36 12.76 6.22
CA ASP A 516 -14.95 13.96 5.48
C ASP A 516 -15.19 13.83 3.96
N LEU A 517 -14.71 12.74 3.35
CA LEU A 517 -14.97 12.43 1.93
C LEU A 517 -16.47 12.35 1.61
N LYS A 518 -17.25 11.73 2.49
CA LYS A 518 -18.71 11.67 2.35
C LYS A 518 -19.33 13.07 2.43
N GLU A 519 -18.97 13.86 3.43
CA GLU A 519 -19.48 15.23 3.62
C GLU A 519 -19.12 16.13 2.44
N GLN A 520 -17.89 16.03 1.91
CA GLN A 520 -17.47 16.75 0.71
C GLN A 520 -18.29 16.33 -0.52
N ALA A 521 -18.46 15.03 -0.76
CA ALA A 521 -19.26 14.55 -1.89
C ALA A 521 -20.72 15.01 -1.80
N GLU A 522 -21.31 14.96 -0.61
CA GLU A 522 -22.67 15.44 -0.36
C GLU A 522 -22.79 16.95 -0.55
N MET A 523 -21.82 17.73 -0.07
CA MET A 523 -21.78 19.17 -0.22
C MET A 523 -21.70 19.57 -1.71
N ILE A 524 -20.85 18.91 -2.49
CA ILE A 524 -20.73 19.15 -3.94
C ILE A 524 -22.04 18.82 -4.66
N ALA A 525 -22.65 17.68 -4.35
CA ALA A 525 -23.94 17.29 -4.93
C ALA A 525 -25.07 18.27 -4.57
N ASP A 526 -25.15 18.69 -3.32
CA ASP A 526 -26.14 19.65 -2.85
C ASP A 526 -25.94 21.02 -3.52
N ALA A 527 -24.69 21.49 -3.67
CA ALA A 527 -24.36 22.74 -4.34
C ALA A 527 -24.66 22.70 -5.85
N ALA A 528 -24.51 21.54 -6.48
CA ALA A 528 -24.75 21.36 -7.92
C ALA A 528 -26.20 21.00 -8.28
N GLY A 529 -27.03 20.65 -7.29
CA GLY A 529 -28.38 20.11 -7.51
C GLY A 529 -28.37 18.74 -8.18
N ILE A 530 -27.45 17.86 -7.79
CA ILE A 530 -27.27 16.54 -8.39
C ILE A 530 -27.77 15.46 -7.44
N ASP A 531 -28.74 14.67 -7.90
CA ASP A 531 -29.12 13.44 -7.21
C ASP A 531 -28.06 12.35 -7.44
N ILE A 532 -27.66 11.68 -6.35
CA ILE A 532 -26.66 10.60 -6.39
C ILE A 532 -27.40 9.26 -6.40
N TYR A 533 -27.31 8.57 -7.53
CA TYR A 533 -27.92 7.27 -7.77
C TYR A 533 -26.98 6.39 -8.60
N SER A 534 -27.11 5.09 -8.44
CA SER A 534 -26.28 4.14 -9.15
C SER A 534 -26.55 4.19 -10.65
N THR A 535 -25.47 4.21 -11.41
CA THR A 535 -25.43 4.35 -12.87
C THR A 535 -24.65 3.17 -13.47
N THR A 536 -24.92 2.81 -14.72
CA THR A 536 -24.18 1.76 -15.45
C THR A 536 -22.77 2.19 -15.85
N GLU A 537 -22.40 3.46 -15.65
CA GLU A 537 -21.08 4.01 -15.97
C GLU A 537 -20.06 3.88 -14.82
N LEU A 538 -20.46 3.27 -13.70
CA LEU A 538 -19.54 2.98 -12.60
C LEU A 538 -18.41 2.04 -13.05
N ALA A 539 -17.23 2.22 -12.48
CA ALA A 539 -16.08 1.37 -12.74
C ALA A 539 -16.36 -0.11 -12.42
N GLN A 540 -15.74 -1.01 -13.19
CA GLN A 540 -15.91 -2.45 -13.01
C GLN A 540 -15.57 -2.87 -11.57
N GLY A 541 -16.52 -3.56 -10.93
CA GLY A 541 -16.38 -4.05 -9.55
C GLY A 541 -16.92 -3.11 -8.47
N VAL A 542 -17.35 -1.89 -8.82
CA VAL A 542 -18.10 -1.02 -7.91
C VAL A 542 -19.57 -1.49 -7.86
N PRO A 543 -20.16 -1.73 -6.68
CA PRO A 543 -21.52 -2.25 -6.59
C PRO A 543 -22.58 -1.20 -6.95
N HIS A 544 -23.68 -1.67 -7.53
CA HIS A 544 -24.83 -0.82 -7.84
C HIS A 544 -25.81 -0.78 -6.66
N LEU A 545 -25.83 0.33 -5.92
CA LEU A 545 -26.61 0.48 -4.68
C LEU A 545 -27.97 1.19 -4.86
N GLY A 546 -28.43 1.39 -6.11
CA GLY A 546 -29.66 2.16 -6.38
C GLY A 546 -29.51 3.63 -6.00
N THR A 547 -30.57 4.26 -5.48
CA THR A 547 -30.52 5.66 -5.03
C THR A 547 -29.76 5.78 -3.71
N LEU A 548 -28.66 6.54 -3.71
CA LEU A 548 -27.84 6.76 -2.52
C LEU A 548 -28.28 8.00 -1.75
N ARG A 549 -28.58 9.09 -2.47
CA ARG A 549 -28.96 10.37 -1.88
C ARG A 549 -29.69 11.25 -2.89
N LEU A 550 -30.75 11.91 -2.40
CA LEU A 550 -31.34 13.06 -3.08
C LEU A 550 -30.68 14.34 -2.55
N HIS A 551 -30.41 15.29 -3.45
CA HIS A 551 -29.83 16.57 -3.05
C HIS A 551 -30.82 17.38 -2.19
N LYS A 552 -30.31 18.26 -1.32
CA LYS A 552 -31.11 19.02 -0.34
C LYS A 552 -31.56 20.42 -0.80
N GLY A 553 -31.18 20.83 -2.01
CA GLY A 553 -31.51 22.13 -2.59
C GLY A 553 -32.99 22.26 -2.99
N THR A 554 -33.43 23.50 -3.25
CA THR A 554 -34.73 23.76 -3.87
C THR A 554 -34.66 23.36 -5.34
N ARG A 555 -35.56 22.47 -5.79
CA ARG A 555 -35.57 22.04 -7.19
C ARG A 555 -35.73 23.22 -8.15
N GLY A 556 -34.85 23.28 -9.15
CA GLY A 556 -34.74 24.35 -10.15
C GLY A 556 -33.74 25.44 -9.79
N GLU A 557 -33.06 25.36 -8.64
CA GLU A 557 -31.97 26.26 -8.24
C GLU A 557 -30.58 25.64 -8.45
N GLY A 558 -30.50 24.32 -8.66
CA GLY A 558 -29.25 23.62 -8.98
C GLY A 558 -28.78 23.83 -10.41
N LEU A 559 -27.46 23.83 -10.63
CA LEU A 559 -26.81 23.96 -11.95
C LEU A 559 -27.32 22.97 -13.00
N CYS A 560 -27.68 21.78 -12.53
CA CYS A 560 -27.95 20.62 -13.37
C CYS A 560 -29.44 20.27 -13.40
N GLU A 561 -30.26 21.01 -12.65
CA GLU A 561 -31.69 20.84 -12.63
C GLU A 561 -32.28 21.54 -13.85
N MET A 562 -32.92 20.76 -14.71
CA MET A 562 -33.69 21.36 -15.79
C MET A 562 -34.81 22.23 -15.20
N PRO A 563 -35.07 23.44 -15.73
CA PRO A 563 -36.15 24.26 -15.24
C PRO A 563 -37.48 23.49 -15.35
N LEU A 564 -38.32 23.59 -14.32
CA LEU A 564 -39.65 22.94 -14.24
C LEU A 564 -40.57 23.18 -15.46
N SER A 565 -40.28 24.19 -16.28
CA SER A 565 -41.00 24.47 -17.53
C SER A 565 -40.75 23.43 -18.62
N THR A 566 -39.58 22.78 -18.64
CA THR A 566 -39.26 21.75 -19.64
C THR A 566 -39.89 20.39 -19.31
N GLU A 567 -40.00 20.00 -18.04
CA GLU A 567 -40.72 18.78 -17.65
C GLU A 567 -42.19 18.84 -18.06
N LYS A 568 -42.87 19.97 -17.85
CA LYS A 568 -44.26 20.14 -18.31
C LYS A 568 -44.39 20.08 -19.84
N GLN A 569 -43.42 20.59 -20.59
CA GLN A 569 -43.42 20.53 -22.06
C GLN A 569 -43.13 19.12 -22.58
N ASP A 570 -42.28 18.37 -21.90
CA ASP A 570 -41.96 16.99 -22.26
C ASP A 570 -43.06 16.01 -21.83
N GLU A 571 -43.73 16.26 -20.69
CA GLU A 571 -44.96 15.57 -20.30
C GLU A 571 -46.12 15.88 -21.27
N GLU A 572 -46.32 17.14 -21.68
CA GLU A 572 -47.31 17.49 -22.71
C GLU A 572 -46.99 16.88 -24.09
N LYS A 573 -45.69 16.81 -24.47
CA LYS A 573 -45.27 16.15 -25.72
C LYS A 573 -45.39 14.62 -25.64
N ALA A 574 -45.14 14.02 -24.49
CA ALA A 574 -45.30 12.59 -24.27
C ALA A 574 -46.79 12.21 -24.28
N ALA A 575 -47.66 13.02 -23.67
CA ALA A 575 -49.11 12.85 -23.73
C ALA A 575 -49.65 12.98 -25.16
N LYS A 576 -49.16 13.94 -25.95
CA LYS A 576 -49.52 14.11 -27.38
C LYS A 576 -49.01 13.02 -28.34
N ARG A 577 -48.09 12.15 -27.90
CA ARG A 577 -47.62 11.01 -28.71
C ARG A 577 -48.43 9.74 -28.47
N ILE A 578 -49.30 9.73 -27.47
CA ILE A 578 -50.14 8.60 -27.09
C ILE A 578 -51.58 8.76 -27.65
N GLU A 579 -51.95 9.97 -28.07
CA GLU A 579 -53.06 10.23 -29.01
C GLU A 579 -52.62 10.03 -30.46
#